data_AF-A0A6G6K8T9-F1
#
_entry.id   AF-A0A6G6K8T9-F1
#
_cell.length_a   1.000
_cell.length_b   1.000
_cell.length_c   1.000
_cell.angle_alpha   90.00
_cell.angle_beta   90.00
_cell.angle_gamma   90.00
#
_symmetry.space_group_name_H-M   'P 1'
#
loop_
_entity.id
_entity.type
_entity.pdbx_description
1 polymer ?
#
loop_
_entity_poly.entity_id
_entity_poly.type
_entity_poly.pdbx_seq_one_letter_code
_entity_poly.pdbx_strand_id
1 'polypeptide(L)'
;MKPTSAPQALALLLLAALSSCASKPEKPEDVSYDEDLQSTLQIPSYTRNALDGWPQGRKIDPYDVSRVRHPEEVHTYHIGRLPSHDRREMHEAHSVYRVEQDARWDQRLPATPMTSRGVVLGIREPEHDPVPKDSVVNAERVRQIELSAQLEKRVSLLRDKQEQIEAFLASAPDKNKTIAELQQQNAKAQSDLSALKEEHRKAQDELREMKERQAMEEALNRSIKDATKKP
;
A
#
# COMPACT_ATOMS: atom_id res chain seq x y z
N MET A 1 -2.92 36.14 85.58
CA MET A 1 -2.94 34.79 84.97
C MET A 1 -3.79 34.86 83.70
N LYS A 2 -3.44 34.10 82.65
CA LYS A 2 -4.11 34.13 81.33
C LYS A 2 -5.17 33.00 81.24
N PRO A 3 -6.36 33.22 80.67
CA PRO A 3 -7.18 32.15 80.12
C PRO A 3 -6.79 31.91 78.65
N THR A 4 -6.31 30.70 78.33
CA THR A 4 -5.79 30.36 76.99
C THR A 4 -6.78 29.54 76.16
N SER A 5 -7.26 30.14 75.07
CA SER A 5 -7.43 29.51 73.74
C SER A 5 -7.93 28.05 73.68
N ALA A 6 -9.22 27.82 73.95
CA ALA A 6 -9.92 26.59 73.54
C ALA A 6 -10.66 26.71 72.17
N PRO A 7 -11.46 27.76 71.87
CA PRO A 7 -12.30 27.76 70.66
C PRO A 7 -11.52 27.92 69.35
N GLN A 8 -10.31 28.51 69.39
CA GLN A 8 -9.49 28.71 68.19
C GLN A 8 -8.89 27.40 67.65
N ALA A 9 -8.52 26.46 68.52
CA ALA A 9 -7.97 25.16 68.08
C ALA A 9 -9.03 24.31 67.37
N LEU A 10 -10.27 24.32 67.88
CA LEU A 10 -11.39 23.57 67.30
C LEU A 10 -11.87 24.21 65.99
N ALA A 11 -11.87 25.55 65.90
CA ALA A 11 -12.12 26.26 64.65
C ALA A 11 -11.05 25.99 63.58
N LEU A 12 -9.76 25.95 63.95
CA LEU A 12 -8.67 25.61 63.04
C LEU A 12 -8.72 24.14 62.56
N LEU A 13 -9.11 23.21 63.43
CA LEU A 13 -9.33 21.80 63.03
C LEU A 13 -10.51 21.64 62.08
N LEU A 14 -11.63 22.36 62.30
CA LEU A 14 -12.76 22.38 61.37
C LEU A 14 -12.39 23.01 60.02
N LEU A 15 -11.64 24.12 60.02
CA LEU A 15 -11.12 24.74 58.80
C LEU A 15 -10.13 23.84 58.05
N ALA A 16 -9.26 23.11 58.76
CA ALA A 16 -8.34 22.15 58.16
C ALA A 16 -9.08 20.94 57.56
N ALA A 17 -10.08 20.39 58.26
CA ALA A 17 -10.89 19.28 57.77
C ALA A 17 -11.69 19.69 56.52
N LEU A 18 -12.36 20.85 56.55
CA LEU A 18 -13.09 21.40 55.40
C LEU A 18 -12.19 21.73 54.21
N SER A 19 -10.95 22.17 54.47
CA SER A 19 -9.94 22.39 53.42
C SER A 19 -9.44 21.08 52.80
N SER A 20 -9.40 19.97 53.55
CA SER A 20 -8.97 18.66 53.01
C SER A 20 -10.01 17.99 52.11
N CYS A 21 -11.29 18.33 52.25
CA CYS A 21 -12.37 17.84 51.38
C CYS A 21 -12.54 18.68 50.09
N ALA A 22 -11.77 19.76 49.92
CA ALA A 22 -11.77 20.59 48.72
C ALA A 22 -10.87 20.01 47.61
N SER A 23 -10.98 18.71 47.33
CA SER A 23 -10.44 18.14 46.09
C SER A 23 -11.20 18.76 44.93
N LYS A 24 -10.59 19.73 44.25
CA LYS A 24 -11.06 20.19 42.94
C LYS A 24 -11.23 18.94 42.07
N PRO A 25 -12.35 18.76 41.35
CA PRO A 25 -12.41 17.71 40.35
C PRO A 25 -11.29 17.99 39.36
N GLU A 26 -10.25 17.15 39.41
CA GLU A 26 -9.17 17.18 38.44
C GLU A 26 -9.83 16.95 37.10
N LYS A 27 -9.61 17.88 36.15
CA LYS A 27 -10.21 17.73 34.84
C LYS A 27 -9.72 16.40 34.28
N PRO A 28 -10.59 15.53 33.73
CA PRO A 28 -10.07 14.44 32.91
C PRO A 28 -9.16 15.07 31.87
N GLU A 29 -7.96 14.51 31.67
CA GLU A 29 -7.09 14.96 30.59
C GLU A 29 -7.91 14.97 29.29
N ASP A 30 -7.82 16.07 28.54
CA ASP A 30 -8.58 16.23 27.31
C ASP A 30 -8.35 14.98 26.46
N VAL A 31 -9.44 14.28 26.08
CA VAL A 31 -9.35 13.04 25.31
C VAL A 31 -8.63 13.36 24.00
N SER A 32 -7.35 13.00 23.95
CA SER A 32 -6.49 13.18 22.81
C SER A 32 -6.95 12.22 21.72
N TYR A 33 -7.87 12.69 20.87
CA TYR A 33 -8.23 11.98 19.66
C TYR A 33 -6.99 11.84 18.77
N ASP A 34 -6.66 10.62 18.37
CA ASP A 34 -5.56 10.33 17.44
C ASP A 34 -5.65 11.25 16.21
N GLU A 35 -4.58 12.01 15.94
CA GLU A 35 -4.53 12.92 14.78
C GLU A 35 -4.65 12.13 13.46
N ASP A 36 -4.14 10.90 13.42
CA ASP A 36 -4.25 9.98 12.29
C ASP A 36 -5.71 9.61 11.97
N LEU A 37 -6.56 9.45 12.99
CA LEU A 37 -8.00 9.19 12.82
C LEU A 37 -8.75 10.44 12.33
N GLN A 38 -8.27 11.65 12.66
CA GLN A 38 -8.81 12.89 12.09
C GLN A 38 -8.31 13.15 10.65
N SER A 39 -7.13 12.66 10.27
CA SER A 39 -6.60 12.82 8.92
C SER A 39 -7.32 11.93 7.88
N THR A 40 -7.76 10.74 8.31
CA THR A 40 -8.44 9.74 7.47
C THR A 40 -9.93 10.04 7.31
N LEU A 41 -10.57 10.63 8.31
CA LEU A 41 -11.94 11.14 8.23
C LEU A 41 -11.92 12.58 7.71
N GLN A 42 -12.20 12.79 6.42
CA GLN A 42 -12.41 14.13 5.82
C GLN A 42 -13.70 14.82 6.31
N ILE A 43 -13.81 15.01 7.62
CA ILE A 43 -14.75 15.94 8.24
C ILE A 43 -14.14 17.34 8.05
N PRO A 44 -14.82 18.28 7.37
CA PRO A 44 -14.32 19.65 7.22
C PRO A 44 -14.37 20.39 8.57
N SER A 45 -13.35 20.17 9.40
CA SER A 45 -13.12 20.90 10.63
C SER A 45 -12.63 22.30 10.30
N TYR A 46 -13.43 23.30 10.64
CA TYR A 46 -12.99 24.70 10.55
C TYR A 46 -11.80 24.89 11.49
N THR A 47 -10.72 25.48 10.97
CA THR A 47 -9.53 25.81 11.76
C THR A 47 -9.93 26.68 12.95
N ARG A 48 -9.42 26.37 14.16
CA ARG A 48 -9.73 27.12 15.40
C ARG A 48 -9.49 28.63 15.24
N ASN A 49 -8.54 29.03 14.40
CA ASN A 49 -8.18 30.42 14.11
C ASN A 49 -9.34 31.21 13.44
N ALA A 50 -10.32 30.54 12.82
CA ALA A 50 -11.51 31.21 12.27
C ALA A 50 -12.56 31.60 13.33
N LEU A 51 -12.41 31.17 14.58
CA LEU A 51 -13.34 31.45 15.68
C LEU A 51 -12.97 32.67 16.53
N ASP A 52 -11.77 33.23 16.38
CA ASP A 52 -11.16 34.16 17.35
C ASP A 52 -11.81 35.57 17.39
N GLY A 53 -12.70 35.87 16.44
CA GLY A 53 -13.51 37.10 16.39
C GLY A 53 -15.03 36.88 16.49
N TRP A 54 -15.50 35.65 16.68
CA TRP A 54 -16.94 35.38 16.83
C TRP A 54 -17.41 35.69 18.25
N PRO A 55 -18.63 36.23 18.44
CA PRO A 55 -19.18 36.41 19.78
C PRO A 55 -19.31 35.04 20.43
N GLN A 56 -18.44 34.75 21.40
CA GLN A 56 -18.53 33.53 22.19
C GLN A 56 -19.90 33.55 22.88
N GLY A 57 -20.77 32.61 22.49
CA GLY A 57 -22.05 32.41 23.16
C GLY A 57 -21.83 32.27 24.66
N ARG A 58 -22.81 32.68 25.48
CA ARG A 58 -22.70 32.61 26.94
C ARG A 58 -22.20 31.21 27.34
N LYS A 59 -21.00 31.15 27.92
CA LYS A 59 -20.41 29.89 28.39
C LYS A 59 -21.30 29.36 29.51
N ILE A 60 -22.06 28.33 29.20
CA ILE A 60 -22.89 27.61 30.17
C ILE A 60 -21.91 26.72 30.93
N ASP A 61 -21.95 26.82 32.26
CA ASP A 61 -21.23 25.89 33.13
C ASP A 61 -21.83 24.48 32.94
N PRO A 62 -21.03 23.43 32.64
CA PRO A 62 -21.55 22.06 32.52
C PRO A 62 -22.38 21.59 33.70
N TYR A 63 -22.17 22.16 34.89
CA TYR A 63 -22.92 21.84 36.11
C TYR A 63 -24.21 22.67 36.29
N ASP A 64 -24.43 23.73 35.51
CA ASP A 64 -25.62 24.58 35.56
C ASP A 64 -26.71 24.13 34.56
N VAL A 65 -27.13 22.88 34.72
CA VAL A 65 -28.18 22.24 33.91
C VAL A 65 -29.52 22.99 34.01
N SER A 66 -29.75 23.69 35.13
CA SER A 66 -30.99 24.41 35.46
C SER A 66 -31.39 25.48 34.44
N ARG A 67 -30.40 26.08 33.75
CA ARG A 67 -30.61 27.10 32.72
C ARG A 67 -31.00 26.53 31.36
N VAL A 68 -30.75 25.25 31.11
CA VAL A 68 -30.93 24.59 29.81
C VAL A 68 -32.16 23.69 29.82
N ARG A 69 -32.43 23.07 30.98
CA ARG A 69 -33.54 22.16 31.19
C ARG A 69 -34.15 22.41 32.56
N HIS A 70 -35.47 22.58 32.59
CA HIS A 70 -36.21 22.53 33.84
C HIS A 70 -36.23 21.08 34.36
N PRO A 71 -35.87 20.83 35.63
CA PRO A 71 -35.92 19.50 36.22
C PRO A 71 -37.37 19.01 36.33
N GLU A 72 -37.51 17.70 36.57
CA GLU A 72 -38.79 17.09 36.90
C GLU A 72 -39.16 17.45 38.34
N GLU A 73 -40.41 17.84 38.57
CA GLU A 73 -40.93 18.10 39.91
C GLU A 73 -41.92 16.99 40.29
N VAL A 74 -41.48 16.11 41.20
CA VAL A 74 -42.25 14.94 41.65
C VAL A 74 -42.66 15.15 43.11
N HIS A 75 -43.95 15.39 43.34
CA HIS A 75 -44.50 15.51 44.68
C HIS A 75 -44.98 14.16 45.22
N THR A 76 -44.72 13.93 46.51
CA THR A 76 -45.14 12.71 47.23
C THR A 76 -46.33 13.02 48.12
N TYR A 77 -47.46 12.38 47.81
CA TYR A 77 -48.72 12.54 48.54
C TYR A 77 -48.98 11.35 49.46
N HIS A 78 -49.55 11.58 50.63
CA HIS A 78 -49.66 10.58 51.71
C HIS A 78 -51.15 10.25 51.99
N ILE A 79 -51.64 9.07 51.56
CA ILE A 79 -53.07 8.63 51.45
C ILE A 79 -53.31 7.13 51.85
N GLY A 80 -53.55 6.70 53.10
CA GLY A 80 -53.33 5.26 53.46
C GLY A 80 -52.97 4.89 54.91
N ARG A 81 -51.88 4.17 55.28
CA ARG A 81 -51.30 3.84 56.66
C ARG A 81 -50.11 4.68 57.32
N LEU A 82 -50.24 5.68 58.22
CA LEU A 82 -49.17 6.61 58.77
C LEU A 82 -48.89 6.54 60.30
N PRO A 83 -47.79 7.12 60.85
CA PRO A 83 -47.60 7.38 62.30
C PRO A 83 -47.72 8.86 62.77
N SER A 84 -48.09 9.06 64.04
CA SER A 84 -47.98 10.35 64.74
C SER A 84 -46.52 10.74 65.04
N HIS A 85 -46.23 12.04 65.20
CA HIS A 85 -44.90 12.54 65.59
C HIS A 85 -44.42 11.94 66.92
N ASP A 86 -45.34 11.79 67.89
CA ASP A 86 -45.11 11.18 69.20
C ASP A 86 -45.13 9.64 69.18
N ARG A 87 -45.35 9.02 68.00
CA ARG A 87 -45.28 7.57 67.72
C ARG A 87 -46.20 6.65 68.54
N ARG A 88 -47.19 7.20 69.25
CA ARG A 88 -48.14 6.42 70.07
C ARG A 88 -49.34 5.86 69.29
N GLU A 89 -49.67 6.45 68.15
CA GLU A 89 -50.79 6.04 67.31
C GLU A 89 -50.43 6.04 65.82
N MET A 90 -51.16 5.22 65.05
CA MET A 90 -51.08 5.15 63.60
C MET A 90 -52.26 5.87 62.95
N HIS A 91 -52.05 7.09 62.44
CA HIS A 91 -52.99 7.78 61.54
C HIS A 91 -52.94 7.18 60.13
N GLU A 92 -53.60 7.75 59.12
CA GLU A 92 -53.82 7.08 57.81
C GLU A 92 -53.07 7.83 56.62
N ALA A 93 -51.93 7.30 56.06
CA ALA A 93 -51.21 7.64 54.77
C ALA A 93 -50.49 6.48 53.96
N HIS A 94 -50.58 6.43 52.61
CA HIS A 94 -49.78 5.62 51.64
C HIS A 94 -49.15 6.60 50.64
N SER A 95 -47.90 6.41 50.24
CA SER A 95 -47.23 7.33 49.31
C SER A 95 -47.70 7.15 47.86
N VAL A 96 -48.38 8.14 47.30
CA VAL A 96 -48.66 8.30 45.87
C VAL A 96 -47.75 9.38 45.31
N TYR A 97 -46.92 9.02 44.35
CA TYR A 97 -46.07 9.97 43.64
C TYR A 97 -46.84 10.57 42.47
N ARG A 98 -46.78 11.89 42.32
CA ARG A 98 -47.34 12.60 41.18
C ARG A 98 -46.26 13.49 40.58
N VAL A 99 -46.01 13.31 39.29
CA VAL A 99 -45.26 14.29 38.49
C VAL A 99 -46.17 15.51 38.32
N GLU A 100 -45.71 16.66 38.80
CA GLU A 100 -46.45 17.93 38.68
C GLU A 100 -45.91 18.78 37.55
N GLN A 101 -44.60 18.71 37.30
CA GLN A 101 -43.98 19.32 36.15
C GLN A 101 -43.01 18.34 35.48
N ASP A 102 -43.34 17.95 34.25
CA ASP A 102 -42.44 17.14 33.42
C ASP A 102 -41.15 17.89 33.09
N ALA A 103 -40.03 17.17 33.10
CA ALA A 103 -38.73 17.73 32.76
C ALA A 103 -38.67 18.13 31.27
N ARG A 104 -38.56 19.44 31.03
CA ARG A 104 -38.59 20.04 29.68
C ARG A 104 -37.40 20.97 29.44
N TRP A 105 -36.94 21.02 28.20
CA TRP A 105 -35.92 21.98 27.75
C TRP A 105 -36.49 23.40 27.75
N ASP A 106 -35.71 24.40 28.18
CA ASP A 106 -36.16 25.79 28.12
C ASP A 106 -36.01 26.34 26.70
N GLN A 107 -37.13 26.40 25.98
CA GLN A 107 -37.23 26.95 24.63
C GLN A 107 -37.35 28.50 24.62
N ARG A 108 -37.39 29.16 25.79
CA ARG A 108 -37.53 30.61 25.91
C ARG A 108 -36.21 31.36 25.92
N LEU A 109 -35.10 30.66 26.18
CA LEU A 109 -33.80 31.17 25.78
C LEU A 109 -33.91 31.54 24.31
N PRO A 110 -33.57 32.77 23.89
CA PRO A 110 -33.42 33.02 22.47
C PRO A 110 -32.39 32.01 22.00
N ALA A 111 -32.79 31.14 21.08
CA ALA A 111 -31.86 30.50 20.19
C ALA A 111 -31.20 31.66 19.45
N THR A 112 -30.13 32.21 20.05
CA THR A 112 -29.21 33.12 19.39
C THR A 112 -28.93 32.42 18.08
N PRO A 113 -29.32 32.99 16.93
CA PRO A 113 -29.18 32.27 15.69
C PRO A 113 -27.67 32.09 15.48
N MET A 114 -27.17 30.92 15.90
CA MET A 114 -25.98 30.35 15.32
C MET A 114 -26.28 30.41 13.83
N THR A 115 -25.53 31.24 13.13
CA THR A 115 -25.60 31.32 11.68
C THR A 115 -25.35 29.89 11.24
N SER A 116 -26.41 29.20 10.81
CA SER A 116 -26.32 27.81 10.41
C SER A 116 -25.22 27.74 9.35
N ARG A 117 -24.31 26.76 9.47
CA ARG A 117 -23.20 26.58 8.54
C ARG A 117 -23.73 26.09 7.19
N GLY A 118 -24.46 26.98 6.51
CA GLY A 118 -25.43 26.64 5.48
C GLY A 118 -26.57 25.77 6.00
N VAL A 119 -27.50 25.47 5.08
CA VAL A 119 -27.99 24.10 4.97
C VAL A 119 -26.82 23.27 4.45
N VAL A 120 -26.61 22.05 4.97
CA VAL A 120 -25.68 21.10 4.33
C VAL A 120 -26.32 20.71 2.99
N LEU A 121 -25.84 21.30 1.89
CA LEU A 121 -26.33 21.08 0.53
C LEU A 121 -25.84 19.72 -0.02
N GLY A 122 -26.18 18.66 0.71
CA GLY A 122 -25.70 17.29 0.49
C GLY A 122 -24.25 17.09 0.92
N ILE A 123 -23.94 15.89 1.38
CA ILE A 123 -22.58 15.36 1.26
C ILE A 123 -22.42 15.05 -0.22
N ARG A 124 -21.59 15.81 -0.95
CA ARG A 124 -21.23 15.45 -2.32
C ARG A 124 -20.25 14.28 -2.26
N GLU A 125 -20.62 13.19 -2.91
CA GLU A 125 -19.69 12.10 -3.17
C GLU A 125 -18.54 12.65 -4.04
N PRO A 126 -17.27 12.29 -3.76
CA PRO A 126 -16.11 12.81 -4.49
C PRO A 126 -16.11 12.40 -5.97
N GLU A 127 -16.95 11.43 -6.35
CA GLU A 127 -17.21 10.98 -7.71
C GLU A 127 -18.09 11.95 -8.53
N HIS A 128 -18.66 12.98 -7.89
CA HIS A 128 -19.53 13.99 -8.53
C HIS A 128 -18.91 15.40 -8.56
N ASP A 129 -17.61 15.52 -8.29
CA ASP A 129 -16.87 16.76 -8.57
C ASP A 129 -16.74 16.94 -10.10
N PRO A 130 -17.31 18.01 -10.71
CA PRO A 130 -17.40 18.15 -12.18
C PRO A 130 -16.06 18.48 -12.85
N VAL A 131 -15.02 18.75 -12.06
CA VAL A 131 -13.66 19.06 -12.53
C VAL A 131 -12.69 18.20 -11.72
N PRO A 132 -11.84 17.38 -12.36
CA PRO A 132 -10.79 16.65 -11.66
C PRO A 132 -9.88 17.61 -10.89
N LYS A 133 -9.60 17.29 -9.63
CA LYS A 133 -8.74 18.12 -8.75
C LYS A 133 -7.36 18.28 -9.39
N ASP A 134 -6.80 19.49 -9.30
CA ASP A 134 -5.51 19.82 -9.95
C ASP A 134 -4.36 18.86 -9.57
N SER A 135 -4.40 18.28 -8.37
CA SER A 135 -3.46 17.24 -7.93
C SER A 135 -3.50 15.99 -8.81
N VAL A 136 -4.68 15.54 -9.23
CA VAL A 136 -4.89 14.38 -10.11
C VAL A 136 -4.38 14.71 -11.52
N VAL A 137 -4.70 15.90 -12.03
CA VAL A 137 -4.24 16.38 -13.35
C VAL A 137 -2.71 16.49 -13.39
N ASN A 138 -2.09 17.00 -12.32
CA ASN A 138 -0.64 17.10 -12.22
C ASN A 138 0.04 15.72 -12.10
N ALA A 139 -0.54 14.78 -11.34
CA ALA A 139 -0.03 13.41 -11.23
C ALA A 139 -0.08 12.68 -12.59
N GLU A 140 -1.19 12.77 -13.31
CA GLU A 140 -1.30 12.20 -14.67
C GLU A 140 -0.36 12.89 -15.67
N ARG A 141 -0.12 14.20 -15.56
CA ARG A 141 0.89 14.89 -16.39
C ARG A 141 2.30 14.35 -16.14
N VAL A 142 2.70 14.12 -14.88
CA VAL A 142 4.00 13.52 -14.54
C VAL A 142 4.10 12.11 -15.12
N ARG A 143 3.07 11.28 -14.91
CA ARG A 143 2.97 9.92 -15.46
C ARG A 143 3.10 9.89 -16.99
N GLN A 144 2.49 10.84 -17.70
CA GLN A 144 2.58 10.96 -19.16
C GLN A 144 4.00 11.33 -19.62
N ILE A 145 4.69 12.23 -18.91
CA ILE A 145 6.09 12.60 -19.20
C ILE A 145 7.04 11.41 -19.00
N GLU A 146 6.85 10.63 -17.93
CA GLU A 146 7.63 9.41 -17.70
C GLU A 146 7.39 8.37 -18.79
N LEU A 147 6.12 8.19 -19.20
CA LEU A 147 5.73 7.23 -20.23
C LEU A 147 6.26 7.65 -21.61
N SER A 148 6.22 8.95 -21.97
CA SER A 148 6.79 9.44 -23.22
C SER A 148 8.31 9.25 -23.26
N ALA A 149 9.02 9.56 -22.17
CA ALA A 149 10.47 9.34 -22.06
C ALA A 149 10.85 7.83 -22.14
N GLN A 150 9.99 6.93 -21.67
CA GLN A 150 10.18 5.49 -21.86
C GLN A 150 9.90 5.05 -23.31
N LEU A 151 8.90 5.62 -23.98
CA LEU A 151 8.61 5.34 -25.38
C LEU A 151 9.74 5.81 -26.29
N GLU A 152 10.29 7.01 -26.08
CA GLU A 152 11.43 7.54 -26.84
C GLU A 152 12.64 6.60 -26.79
N LYS A 153 12.99 6.12 -25.58
CA LYS A 153 14.08 5.14 -25.39
C LYS A 153 13.82 3.79 -26.07
N ARG A 154 12.56 3.35 -26.15
CA ARG A 154 12.19 2.13 -26.87
C ARG A 154 12.26 2.33 -28.39
N VAL A 155 11.83 3.50 -28.88
CA VAL A 155 11.89 3.86 -30.30
C VAL A 155 13.34 4.01 -30.78
N SER A 156 14.25 4.60 -29.97
CA SER A 156 15.67 4.63 -30.32
C SER A 156 16.27 3.23 -30.39
N LEU A 157 16.03 2.39 -29.38
CA LEU A 157 16.50 0.99 -29.37
C LEU A 157 15.98 0.21 -30.59
N LEU A 158 14.72 0.41 -30.97
CA LEU A 158 14.15 -0.24 -32.16
C LEU A 158 14.80 0.24 -33.46
N ARG A 159 15.18 1.52 -33.58
CA ARG A 159 15.98 2.01 -34.71
C ARG A 159 17.37 1.39 -34.73
N ASP A 160 18.08 1.39 -33.61
CA ASP A 160 19.41 0.76 -33.50
C ASP A 160 19.36 -0.73 -33.92
N LYS A 161 18.27 -1.42 -33.57
CA LYS A 161 18.03 -2.82 -33.95
C LYS A 161 17.66 -2.99 -35.42
N GLN A 162 16.88 -2.08 -35.98
CA GLN A 162 16.58 -2.06 -37.41
C GLN A 162 17.85 -1.83 -38.24
N GLU A 163 18.67 -0.84 -37.87
CA GLU A 163 19.97 -0.58 -38.51
C GLU A 163 20.92 -1.78 -38.41
N GLN A 164 20.97 -2.46 -37.26
CA GLN A 164 21.72 -3.72 -37.10
C GLN A 164 21.21 -4.84 -38.04
N ILE A 165 19.89 -4.95 -38.24
CA ILE A 165 19.30 -5.94 -39.15
C ILE A 165 19.58 -5.56 -40.61
N GLU A 166 19.44 -4.30 -40.99
CA GLU A 166 19.73 -3.80 -42.34
C GLU A 166 21.22 -3.98 -42.70
N ALA A 167 22.13 -3.65 -41.77
CA ALA A 167 23.56 -3.92 -41.94
C ALA A 167 23.88 -5.43 -42.00
N PHE A 168 23.20 -6.26 -41.20
CA PHE A 168 23.36 -7.71 -41.28
C PHE A 168 22.89 -8.25 -42.64
N LEU A 169 21.73 -7.81 -43.13
CA LEU A 169 21.18 -8.18 -44.44
C LEU A 169 22.07 -7.70 -45.59
N ALA A 170 22.69 -6.52 -45.49
CA ALA A 170 23.68 -6.05 -46.44
C ALA A 170 24.98 -6.89 -46.43
N SER A 171 25.37 -7.45 -45.28
CA SER A 171 26.53 -8.36 -45.16
C SER A 171 26.23 -9.82 -45.56
N ALA A 172 24.96 -10.22 -45.55
CA ALA A 172 24.51 -11.57 -45.85
C ALA A 172 24.80 -12.04 -47.29
N PRO A 173 24.64 -11.25 -48.37
CA PRO A 173 24.96 -11.71 -49.73
C PRO A 173 26.41 -12.13 -49.89
N ASP A 174 27.37 -11.45 -49.24
CA ASP A 174 28.79 -11.82 -49.35
C ASP A 174 29.14 -13.07 -48.53
N LYS A 175 28.47 -13.28 -47.40
CA LYS A 175 28.52 -14.55 -46.65
C LYS A 175 27.91 -15.69 -47.48
N ASN A 176 26.82 -15.45 -48.21
CA ASN A 176 26.20 -16.45 -49.06
C ASN A 176 27.07 -16.80 -50.28
N LYS A 177 27.74 -15.82 -50.91
CA LYS A 177 28.74 -16.05 -51.98
C LYS A 177 29.90 -16.91 -51.47
N THR A 178 30.50 -16.53 -50.35
CA THR A 178 31.63 -17.27 -49.76
C THR A 178 31.24 -18.69 -49.32
N ILE A 179 30.01 -18.91 -48.81
CA ILE A 179 29.48 -20.26 -48.56
C ILE A 179 29.37 -21.06 -49.86
N ALA A 180 28.87 -20.47 -50.95
CA ALA A 180 28.75 -21.15 -52.24
C ALA A 180 30.13 -21.49 -52.84
N GLU A 181 31.11 -20.58 -52.73
CA GLU A 181 32.50 -20.82 -53.14
C GLU A 181 33.15 -21.94 -52.32
N LEU A 182 32.98 -21.95 -50.99
CA LEU A 182 33.47 -23.03 -50.12
C LEU A 182 32.78 -24.37 -50.39
N GLN A 183 31.49 -24.38 -50.75
CA GLN A 183 30.80 -25.60 -51.20
C GLN A 183 31.37 -26.10 -52.53
N GLN A 184 31.65 -25.21 -53.49
CA GLN A 184 32.26 -25.58 -54.77
C GLN A 184 33.69 -26.10 -54.58
N GLN A 185 34.48 -25.49 -53.69
CA GLN A 185 35.83 -25.97 -53.34
C GLN A 185 35.78 -27.34 -52.64
N ASN A 186 34.85 -27.56 -51.71
CA ASN A 186 34.67 -28.88 -51.09
C ASN A 186 34.25 -29.94 -52.11
N ALA A 187 33.34 -29.62 -53.04
CA ALA A 187 32.94 -30.54 -54.10
C ALA A 187 34.12 -30.93 -55.02
N LYS A 188 34.97 -29.95 -55.39
CA LYS A 188 36.21 -30.20 -56.15
C LYS A 188 37.20 -31.04 -55.35
N ALA A 189 37.48 -30.69 -54.10
CA ALA A 189 38.37 -31.46 -53.24
C ALA A 189 37.87 -32.90 -53.03
N GLN A 190 36.55 -33.13 -52.97
CA GLN A 190 35.95 -34.46 -52.93
C GLN A 190 36.11 -35.23 -54.26
N SER A 191 35.93 -34.59 -55.42
CA SER A 191 36.20 -35.24 -56.71
C SER A 191 37.68 -35.58 -56.87
N ASP A 192 38.57 -34.67 -56.50
CA ASP A 192 40.03 -34.86 -56.62
C ASP A 192 40.51 -35.97 -55.67
N LEU A 193 39.98 -36.03 -54.45
CA LEU A 193 40.21 -37.15 -53.53
C LEU A 193 39.65 -38.48 -54.04
N SER A 194 38.56 -38.48 -54.81
CA SER A 194 38.03 -39.71 -55.41
C SER A 194 38.91 -40.19 -56.56
N ALA A 195 39.37 -39.27 -57.43
CA ALA A 195 40.30 -39.58 -58.51
C ALA A 195 41.64 -40.09 -57.98
N LEU A 196 42.26 -39.43 -57.00
CA LEU A 196 43.50 -39.89 -56.38
C LEU A 196 43.37 -41.29 -55.75
N LYS A 197 42.21 -41.61 -55.17
CA LYS A 197 41.95 -42.95 -54.61
C LYS A 197 41.86 -44.02 -55.69
N GLU A 198 41.27 -43.70 -56.85
CA GLU A 198 41.25 -44.61 -57.99
C GLU A 198 42.64 -44.80 -58.62
N GLU A 199 43.42 -43.73 -58.77
CA GLU A 199 44.81 -43.80 -59.24
C GLU A 199 45.68 -44.63 -58.31
N HIS A 200 45.61 -44.38 -56.99
CA HIS A 200 46.33 -45.17 -55.99
C HIS A 200 45.93 -46.65 -56.03
N ARG A 201 44.64 -46.95 -56.24
CA ARG A 201 44.16 -48.34 -56.39
C ARG A 201 44.76 -49.00 -57.64
N LYS A 202 44.73 -48.34 -58.79
CA LYS A 202 45.35 -48.83 -60.05
C LYS A 202 46.84 -49.09 -59.86
N ALA A 203 47.57 -48.15 -59.26
CA ALA A 203 49.01 -48.30 -58.99
C ALA A 203 49.32 -49.44 -58.00
N GLN A 204 48.43 -49.72 -57.04
CA GLN A 204 48.56 -50.90 -56.16
C GLN A 204 48.32 -52.22 -56.91
N ASP A 205 47.33 -52.26 -57.81
CA ASP A 205 47.05 -53.44 -58.64
C ASP A 205 48.20 -53.70 -59.64
N GLU A 206 48.75 -52.66 -60.28
CA GLU A 206 49.96 -52.76 -61.13
C GLU A 206 51.20 -53.23 -60.37
N LEU A 207 51.44 -52.71 -59.16
CA LEU A 207 52.52 -53.18 -58.28
C LEU A 207 52.36 -54.65 -57.89
N ARG A 208 51.12 -55.12 -57.75
CA ARG A 208 50.82 -56.52 -57.49
C ARG A 208 51.11 -57.38 -58.71
N GLU A 209 50.62 -57.00 -59.90
CA GLU A 209 50.95 -57.72 -61.14
C GLU A 209 52.46 -57.79 -61.39
N MET A 210 53.19 -56.69 -61.19
CA MET A 210 54.64 -56.66 -61.37
C MET A 210 55.37 -57.62 -60.41
N LYS A 211 54.92 -57.71 -59.15
CA LYS A 211 55.46 -58.68 -58.19
C LYS A 211 55.11 -60.12 -58.55
N GLU A 212 53.90 -60.38 -59.03
CA GLU A 212 53.47 -61.70 -59.49
C GLU A 212 54.27 -62.13 -60.74
N ARG A 213 54.54 -61.22 -61.68
CA ARG A 213 55.44 -61.46 -62.84
C ARG A 213 56.88 -61.75 -62.40
N GLN A 214 57.44 -60.95 -61.49
CA GLN A 214 58.79 -61.17 -60.94
C GLN A 214 58.89 -62.52 -60.21
N ALA A 215 57.88 -62.90 -59.42
CA ALA A 215 57.84 -64.20 -58.75
C ALA A 215 57.79 -65.38 -59.74
N MET A 216 57.07 -65.22 -60.86
CA MET A 216 57.04 -66.20 -61.96
C MET A 216 58.39 -66.30 -62.67
N GLU A 217 59.06 -65.19 -62.97
CA GLU A 217 60.41 -65.18 -63.55
C GLU A 217 61.46 -65.79 -62.61
N GLU A 218 61.38 -65.51 -61.31
CA GLU A 218 62.23 -66.16 -60.31
C GLU A 218 61.98 -67.68 -60.23
N ALA A 219 60.71 -68.11 -60.24
CA ALA A 219 60.37 -69.53 -60.23
C ALA A 219 60.87 -70.24 -61.51
N LEU A 220 60.75 -69.60 -62.68
CA LEU A 220 61.28 -70.12 -63.94
C LEU A 220 62.81 -70.24 -63.90
N ASN A 221 63.50 -69.19 -63.43
CA ASN A 221 64.96 -69.17 -63.29
C ASN A 221 65.48 -70.21 -62.27
N ARG A 222 64.73 -70.47 -61.19
CA ARG A 222 65.04 -71.57 -60.24
C ARG A 222 64.86 -72.93 -60.92
N SER A 223 63.73 -73.17 -61.60
CA SER A 223 63.46 -74.40 -62.34
C SER A 223 64.53 -74.71 -63.41
N ILE A 224 64.99 -73.69 -64.15
CA ILE A 224 66.09 -73.84 -65.13
C ILE A 224 67.39 -74.22 -64.42
N LYS A 225 67.76 -73.54 -63.32
CA LYS A 225 68.96 -73.88 -62.55
C LYS A 225 68.90 -75.32 -62.02
N ASP A 226 67.78 -75.74 -61.46
CA ASP A 226 67.61 -77.09 -60.92
C ASP A 226 67.64 -78.16 -62.02
N ALA A 227 67.09 -77.88 -63.21
CA ALA A 227 67.19 -78.75 -64.38
C ALA A 227 68.64 -78.91 -64.87
N THR A 228 69.45 -77.84 -64.87
CA THR A 228 70.87 -77.90 -65.23
C THR A 228 71.79 -78.55 -64.19
N LYS A 229 71.26 -78.90 -63.00
CA LYS A 229 72.05 -79.38 -61.85
C LYS A 229 71.88 -80.88 -61.57
N LYS A 230 71.12 -81.60 -62.39
CA LYS A 230 71.11 -83.08 -62.37
C LYS A 230 72.22 -83.63 -63.27
N PRO A 231 73.13 -84.47 -62.75
CA PRO A 231 74.07 -85.24 -63.56
C PRO A 231 73.39 -86.41 -64.29
#